data_AF-A0A1J8PEV5-F1
#
_entry.id   AF-A0A1J8PEV5-F1
#
_cell.length_a   1.000
_cell.length_b   1.000
_cell.length_c   1.000
_cell.angle_alpha   90.00
_cell.angle_beta   90.00
_cell.angle_gamma   90.00
#
_symmetry.space_group_name_H-M   'P 1'
#
loop_
_entity.id
_entity.type
_entity.pdbx_description
1 polymer ?
#
loop_
_entity_poly.entity_id
_entity_poly.type
_entity_poly.pdbx_seq_one_letter_code
_entity_poly.pdbx_strand_id
1 'polypeptide(L)'
;MLIPVGVLWTYMEPVLLAIKEPPRLCKDVQDILRILLFGAPGYIAFESLKKYLQCQGIMKAATWVLIVISPINFALNIFLVHYTSLGMLGCPVALSITYWCAFFLLIAVTSMSSMHKQNATWGGFQPRAVFNFESCLEFLKLAIPGILMVGTEWAAFEIVALAAGRLGELSLAAQSVIMTTDQIISTLPFGFGVVASNRIGNLIGAQSAIGARNAAHAIALISVVVGFAVMIVMLAARNVREQ
;
A
#
# COMPACT_ATOMS: atom_id res chain seq x y z
N MET A 1 -2.75 -8.79 -12.55
CA MET A 1 -3.48 -7.49 -12.44
C MET A 1 -2.68 -6.28 -12.89
N LEU A 2 -1.34 -6.29 -12.86
CA LEU A 2 -0.54 -5.16 -13.34
C LEU A 2 -0.79 -4.81 -14.83
N ILE A 3 -1.03 -5.80 -15.68
CA ILE A 3 -1.23 -5.60 -17.13
C ILE A 3 -2.45 -4.70 -17.45
N PRO A 4 -3.68 -4.99 -16.99
CA PRO A 4 -4.82 -4.12 -17.27
C PRO A 4 -4.68 -2.72 -16.64
N VAL A 5 -4.10 -2.63 -15.44
CA VAL A 5 -3.84 -1.34 -14.78
C VAL A 5 -2.80 -0.52 -15.56
N GLY A 6 -1.74 -1.17 -16.06
CA GLY A 6 -0.70 -0.53 -16.85
C GLY A 6 -1.20 -0.02 -18.19
N VAL A 7 -2.08 -0.78 -18.86
CA VAL A 7 -2.76 -0.31 -20.08
C VAL A 7 -3.61 0.92 -19.75
N LEU A 8 -4.42 0.87 -18.70
CA LEU A 8 -5.23 2.01 -18.28
C LEU A 8 -4.37 3.25 -18.02
N TRP A 9 -3.31 3.12 -17.22
CA TRP A 9 -2.38 4.20 -16.89
C TRP A 9 -1.66 4.79 -18.10
N THR A 10 -1.36 3.97 -19.11
CA THR A 10 -0.71 4.42 -20.35
C THR A 10 -1.64 5.26 -21.24
N TYR A 11 -2.95 5.02 -21.13
CA TYR A 11 -4.02 5.68 -21.90
C TYR A 11 -4.95 6.51 -21.00
N MET A 12 -4.44 7.15 -19.95
CA MET A 12 -5.26 7.98 -19.07
C MET A 12 -5.70 9.31 -19.69
N GLU A 13 -4.96 9.85 -20.65
CA GLU A 13 -5.29 11.13 -21.31
C GLU A 13 -6.71 11.14 -21.93
N PRO A 14 -7.13 10.17 -22.77
CA PRO A 14 -8.49 10.14 -23.30
C PRO A 14 -9.58 9.97 -22.23
N VAL A 15 -9.27 9.27 -21.14
CA VAL A 15 -10.21 9.09 -20.01
C VAL A 15 -10.43 10.41 -19.28
N LEU A 16 -9.36 11.16 -19.00
CA LEU A 16 -9.42 12.46 -18.33
C LEU A 16 -10.07 13.53 -19.22
N LEU A 17 -9.82 13.49 -20.53
CA LEU A 17 -10.50 14.35 -21.49
C LEU A 17 -12.01 14.09 -21.54
N ALA A 18 -12.45 12.83 -21.37
CA ALA A 18 -13.88 12.50 -21.27
C ALA A 18 -14.54 13.08 -20.00
N ILE A 19 -13.76 13.32 -18.95
CA ILE A 19 -14.20 13.96 -17.69
C ILE A 19 -14.21 15.50 -17.81
N LYS A 20 -13.76 16.05 -18.95
CA LYS A 20 -13.65 17.50 -19.26
C LYS A 20 -12.55 18.24 -18.48
N GLU A 21 -11.50 17.53 -18.06
CA GLU A 21 -10.31 18.14 -17.46
C GLU A 21 -9.47 18.92 -18.51
N PRO A 22 -8.68 19.92 -18.09
CA PRO A 22 -7.90 20.75 -19.01
C PRO A 22 -6.82 19.92 -19.72
N PRO A 23 -6.61 20.08 -21.05
CA PRO A 23 -5.76 19.19 -21.85
C PRO A 23 -4.30 19.12 -21.39
N ARG A 24 -3.77 20.22 -20.84
CA ARG A 24 -2.41 20.24 -20.27
C ARG A 24 -2.27 19.32 -19.06
N LEU A 25 -3.26 19.35 -18.17
CA LEU A 25 -3.30 18.48 -16.99
C LEU A 25 -3.41 17.00 -17.38
N CYS A 26 -4.25 16.68 -18.37
CA CYS A 26 -4.40 15.31 -18.87
C CYS A 26 -3.07 14.73 -19.37
N LYS A 27 -2.28 15.53 -20.09
CA LYS A 27 -0.98 15.13 -20.61
C LYS A 27 0.06 14.96 -19.51
N ASP A 28 0.13 15.92 -18.58
CA ASP A 28 1.06 15.87 -17.45
C ASP A 28 0.80 14.64 -16.56
N VAL A 29 -0.48 14.33 -16.26
CA VAL A 29 -0.87 13.15 -15.49
C VAL A 29 -0.48 11.86 -16.21
N GLN A 30 -0.71 11.78 -17.53
CA GLN A 30 -0.33 10.61 -18.30
C GLN A 30 1.19 10.37 -18.27
N ASP A 31 1.99 11.43 -18.43
CA ASP A 31 3.45 11.31 -18.41
C ASP A 31 3.96 10.87 -17.03
N ILE A 32 3.37 11.39 -15.94
CA ILE A 32 3.64 10.94 -14.57
C ILE A 32 3.31 9.45 -14.40
N LEU A 33 2.13 9.01 -14.85
CA LEU A 33 1.68 7.62 -14.71
C LEU A 33 2.52 6.63 -15.51
N ARG A 34 2.99 7.03 -16.70
CA ARG A 34 3.91 6.22 -17.52
C ARG A 34 5.24 6.01 -16.82
N ILE A 35 5.78 7.04 -16.16
CA ILE A 35 7.00 6.91 -15.35
C ILE A 35 6.74 6.00 -14.16
N LEU A 36 5.62 6.18 -13.46
CA LEU A 36 5.25 5.37 -12.30
C LEU A 36 5.09 3.88 -12.65
N LEU A 37 4.66 3.57 -13.87
CA LEU A 37 4.55 2.21 -14.37
C LEU A 37 5.88 1.47 -14.34
N PHE A 38 7.00 2.17 -14.50
CA PHE A 38 8.34 1.58 -14.35
C PHE A 38 8.67 1.22 -12.89
N GLY A 39 8.14 1.97 -11.92
CA GLY A 39 8.26 1.69 -10.49
C GLY A 39 7.30 0.61 -9.98
N ALA A 40 6.17 0.39 -10.67
CA ALA A 40 5.11 -0.51 -10.23
C ALA A 40 5.56 -1.98 -10.03
N PRO A 41 6.39 -2.60 -10.91
CA PRO A 41 6.94 -3.92 -10.65
C PRO A 41 7.79 -3.98 -9.37
N GLY A 42 8.61 -2.96 -9.13
CA GLY A 42 9.44 -2.86 -7.92
C GLY A 42 8.59 -2.79 -6.65
N TYR A 43 7.52 -2.00 -6.68
CA TYR A 43 6.55 -1.92 -5.57
C TYR A 43 5.84 -3.25 -5.30
N ILE A 44 5.32 -3.91 -6.34
CA ILE A 44 4.63 -5.20 -6.21
C ILE A 44 5.58 -6.27 -5.66
N ALA A 45 6.81 -6.31 -6.17
CA ALA A 45 7.82 -7.26 -5.72
C ALA A 45 8.22 -7.00 -4.27
N PHE A 46 8.37 -5.73 -3.88
CA PHE A 46 8.62 -5.32 -2.50
C PHE A 46 7.48 -5.73 -1.54
N GLU A 47 6.22 -5.40 -1.86
CA GLU A 47 5.08 -5.77 -1.01
C GLU A 47 4.91 -7.28 -0.92
N SER A 48 5.12 -8.01 -2.02
CA SER A 48 5.06 -9.48 -2.03
C SER A 48 6.14 -10.10 -1.13
N LEU A 49 7.38 -9.62 -1.22
CA LEU A 49 8.49 -10.09 -0.37
C LEU A 49 8.28 -9.70 1.10
N LYS A 50 7.78 -8.50 1.37
CA LYS A 50 7.40 -8.04 2.70
C LYS A 50 6.34 -8.95 3.32
N LYS A 51 5.28 -9.29 2.59
CA LYS A 51 4.24 -10.22 3.08
C LYS A 51 4.81 -11.62 3.33
N TYR A 52 5.67 -12.12 2.45
CA TYR A 52 6.38 -13.39 2.63
C TYR A 52 7.19 -13.43 3.95
N LEU A 53 7.96 -12.39 4.23
CA LEU A 53 8.73 -12.28 5.48
C LEU A 53 7.84 -12.14 6.72
N GLN A 54 6.73 -11.41 6.61
CA GLN A 54 5.76 -11.26 7.70
C GLN A 54 5.11 -12.59 8.07
N CYS A 55 4.75 -13.43 7.09
CA CYS A 55 4.26 -14.78 7.34
C CYS A 55 5.30 -15.64 8.08
N GLN A 56 6.59 -15.44 7.82
CA GLN A 56 7.67 -16.15 8.53
C GLN A 56 7.97 -15.61 9.93
N GLY A 57 7.27 -14.56 10.38
CA GLY A 57 7.52 -13.90 11.66
C GLY A 57 8.69 -12.90 11.63
N ILE A 58 9.31 -12.65 10.47
CA ILE A 58 10.41 -11.70 10.30
C ILE A 58 9.84 -10.30 10.00
N MET A 59 9.09 -9.74 10.96
CA MET A 59 8.41 -8.46 10.77
C MET A 59 9.36 -7.25 10.78
N LYS A 60 10.49 -7.36 11.49
CA LYS A 60 11.44 -6.24 11.67
C LYS A 60 12.20 -5.88 10.39
N ALA A 61 12.42 -6.85 9.50
CA ALA A 61 13.23 -6.63 8.29
C ALA A 61 12.64 -5.54 7.38
N ALA A 62 11.33 -5.61 7.12
CA ALA A 62 10.64 -4.59 6.32
C ALA A 62 10.70 -3.20 6.99
N THR A 63 10.56 -3.13 8.31
CA THR A 63 10.66 -1.85 9.05
C THR A 63 12.04 -1.21 8.92
N TRP A 64 13.13 -1.99 9.06
CA TRP A 64 14.49 -1.48 8.88
C TRP A 64 14.72 -0.95 7.47
N VAL A 65 14.23 -1.67 6.46
CA VAL A 65 14.29 -1.22 5.06
C VAL A 65 13.52 0.09 4.88
N LEU A 66 12.34 0.23 5.47
CA LEU A 66 11.55 1.47 5.41
C LEU A 66 12.27 2.66 6.07
N ILE A 67 12.92 2.44 7.20
CA ILE A 67 13.69 3.48 7.91
C ILE A 67 14.86 3.98 7.07
N VAL A 68 15.54 3.09 6.33
CA VAL A 68 16.65 3.47 5.45
C VAL A 68 16.15 4.09 4.15
N ILE A 69 15.05 3.58 3.58
CA ILE A 69 14.58 4.04 2.28
C ILE A 69 13.88 5.41 2.35
N SER A 70 13.25 5.74 3.47
CA SER A 70 12.57 7.03 3.65
C SER A 70 13.49 8.25 3.48
N PRO A 71 14.67 8.35 4.12
CA PRO A 71 15.59 9.46 3.89
C PRO A 71 16.20 9.44 2.48
N ILE A 72 16.43 8.26 1.90
CA ILE A 72 16.87 8.13 0.50
C ILE A 72 15.82 8.72 -0.44
N ASN A 73 14.54 8.40 -0.22
CA ASN A 73 13.44 8.94 -1.01
C ASN A 73 13.34 10.46 -0.88
N PHE A 74 13.50 11.00 0.33
CA PHE A 74 13.49 12.44 0.58
C PHE A 74 14.64 13.15 -0.15
N ALA A 75 15.86 12.61 -0.04
CA ALA A 75 17.03 13.15 -0.73
C ALA A 75 16.89 13.09 -2.25
N LEU A 76 16.42 11.96 -2.79
CA LEU A 76 16.17 11.81 -4.22
C LEU A 76 15.10 12.78 -4.71
N ASN A 77 14.01 12.95 -3.97
CA ASN A 77 12.97 13.91 -4.34
C ASN A 77 13.51 15.33 -4.42
N ILE A 78 14.25 15.79 -3.41
CA ILE A 78 14.87 17.12 -3.44
C ILE A 78 15.81 17.26 -4.63
N PHE A 79 16.67 16.27 -4.85
CA PHE A 79 17.67 16.30 -5.91
C PHE A 79 17.03 16.32 -7.31
N LEU A 80 16.10 15.40 -7.59
CA LEU A 80 15.48 15.27 -8.91
C LEU A 80 14.52 16.41 -9.24
N VAL A 81 13.89 17.01 -8.22
CA VAL A 81 12.94 18.13 -8.41
C VAL A 81 13.66 19.47 -8.52
N HIS A 82 14.66 19.75 -7.67
CA HIS A 82 15.30 21.08 -7.61
C HIS A 82 16.59 21.19 -8.42
N TYR A 83 17.36 20.12 -8.56
CA TYR A 83 18.70 20.16 -9.19
C TYR A 83 18.73 19.58 -10.60
N THR A 84 17.63 19.01 -11.08
CA THR A 84 17.54 18.42 -12.42
C THR A 84 16.49 19.14 -13.25
N SER A 85 16.65 19.14 -14.58
CA SER A 85 15.70 19.72 -15.54
C SER A 85 14.33 19.01 -15.62
N LEU A 86 14.11 17.98 -14.79
CA LEU A 86 12.91 17.15 -14.76
C LEU A 86 11.71 17.86 -14.07
N GLY A 87 11.97 18.84 -13.19
CA GLY A 87 10.91 19.57 -12.48
C GLY A 87 9.92 18.64 -11.79
N MET A 88 8.63 18.75 -12.11
CA MET A 88 7.56 17.91 -11.53
C MET A 88 7.70 16.42 -11.88
N LEU A 89 8.29 16.06 -13.02
CA LEU A 89 8.53 14.67 -13.40
C LEU A 89 9.64 14.01 -12.56
N GLY A 90 10.43 14.81 -11.81
CA GLY A 90 11.44 14.29 -10.89
C GLY A 90 10.84 13.47 -9.74
N CYS A 91 9.64 13.81 -9.29
CA CYS A 91 8.93 13.11 -8.20
C CYS A 91 8.60 11.64 -8.53
N PRO A 92 7.89 11.31 -9.63
CA PRO A 92 7.59 9.92 -9.98
C PRO A 92 8.84 9.11 -10.32
N VAL A 93 9.89 9.74 -10.86
CA VAL A 93 11.18 9.07 -11.09
C VAL A 93 11.85 8.71 -9.76
N ALA A 94 11.94 9.65 -8.82
CA ALA A 94 12.49 9.43 -7.49
C ALA A 94 11.75 8.29 -6.77
N LEU A 95 10.42 8.30 -6.84
CA LEU A 95 9.57 7.27 -6.25
C LEU A 95 9.81 5.89 -6.89
N SER A 96 9.90 5.83 -8.22
CA SER A 96 10.16 4.58 -8.95
C SER A 96 11.52 3.98 -8.58
N ILE A 97 12.57 4.80 -8.50
CA ILE A 97 13.91 4.37 -8.06
C ILE A 97 13.85 3.87 -6.62
N THR A 98 13.14 4.59 -5.76
CA THR A 98 12.97 4.23 -4.34
C THR A 98 12.33 2.86 -4.19
N TYR A 99 11.29 2.53 -4.97
CA TYR A 99 10.66 1.21 -4.92
C TYR A 99 11.59 0.07 -5.34
N TRP A 100 12.38 0.27 -6.39
CA TRP A 100 13.41 -0.69 -6.79
C TRP A 100 14.49 -0.85 -5.71
N CYS A 101 14.98 0.26 -5.15
CA CYS A 101 15.94 0.24 -4.05
C CYS A 101 15.38 -0.48 -2.82
N ALA A 102 14.12 -0.24 -2.45
CA ALA A 102 13.45 -0.93 -1.35
C ALA A 102 13.40 -2.44 -1.59
N PHE A 103 13.06 -2.85 -2.81
CA PHE A 103 13.02 -4.26 -3.20
C PHE A 103 14.40 -4.92 -3.07
N PHE A 104 15.44 -4.33 -3.66
CA PHE A 104 16.79 -4.89 -3.58
C PHE A 104 17.35 -4.91 -2.16
N LEU A 105 17.10 -3.85 -1.37
CA LEU A 105 17.53 -3.79 0.02
C LEU A 105 16.82 -4.85 0.86
N LEU A 106 15.52 -5.08 0.63
CA LEU A 106 14.78 -6.14 1.32
C LEU A 106 15.30 -7.53 0.96
N ILE A 107 15.68 -7.78 -0.30
CA ILE A 107 16.35 -9.03 -0.70
C ILE A 107 17.69 -9.18 0.03
N ALA A 108 18.51 -8.13 0.08
CA ALA A 108 19.81 -8.17 0.77
C ALA A 108 19.66 -8.46 2.27
N VAL A 109 18.72 -7.78 2.96
CA VAL A 109 18.42 -8.05 4.37
C VAL A 109 17.90 -9.48 4.57
N THR A 110 17.09 -9.99 3.64
CA THR A 110 16.56 -11.36 3.68
C THR A 110 17.65 -12.40 3.52
N SER A 111 18.58 -12.22 2.59
CA SER A 111 19.68 -13.16 2.35
C SER A 111 20.69 -13.20 3.50
N MET A 112 20.82 -12.10 4.24
CA MET A 112 21.64 -12.00 5.45
C MET A 112 20.92 -12.55 6.70
N SER A 113 19.59 -12.63 6.69
CA SER A 113 18.80 -13.10 7.83
C SER A 113 19.03 -14.59 8.08
N SER A 114 19.58 -14.91 9.26
CA SER A 114 19.80 -16.30 9.69
C SER A 114 18.48 -17.07 9.88
N MET A 115 17.39 -16.37 10.26
CA MET A 115 16.05 -16.96 10.40
C MET A 115 15.48 -17.45 9.06
N HIS A 116 15.75 -16.72 7.97
CA HIS A 116 15.33 -17.14 6.64
C HIS A 116 16.07 -18.40 6.19
N LYS A 117 17.38 -18.48 6.45
CA LYS A 117 18.20 -19.67 6.20
C LYS A 117 17.74 -20.88 7.01
N GLN A 118 17.31 -20.67 8.25
CA GLN A 118 16.80 -21.74 9.11
C GLN A 118 15.43 -22.27 8.69
N ASN A 119 14.52 -21.40 8.25
CA ASN A 119 13.18 -21.82 7.84
C ASN A 119 13.19 -22.64 6.53
N ALA A 120 14.24 -22.55 5.70
CA ALA A 120 14.42 -23.30 4.45
C ALA A 120 13.19 -23.28 3.52
N THR A 121 12.37 -22.24 3.61
CA THR A 121 11.08 -22.08 2.94
C THR A 121 11.20 -21.63 1.48
N TRP A 122 12.40 -21.28 1.03
CA TRP A 122 12.65 -20.89 -0.35
C TRP A 122 13.17 -22.07 -1.17
N GLY A 123 12.27 -22.72 -1.91
CA GLY A 123 12.57 -23.85 -2.80
C GLY A 123 13.21 -23.49 -4.15
N GLY A 124 13.72 -22.26 -4.29
CA GLY A 124 14.30 -21.75 -5.53
C GLY A 124 13.28 -21.13 -6.49
N PHE A 125 13.76 -20.67 -7.65
CA PHE A 125 12.90 -20.14 -8.72
C PHE A 125 12.23 -21.31 -9.43
N GLN A 126 10.91 -21.47 -9.22
CA GLN A 126 10.11 -22.52 -9.83
C GLN A 126 9.15 -21.93 -10.86
N PRO A 127 9.62 -21.53 -12.06
CA PRO A 127 8.77 -20.89 -13.08
C PRO A 127 7.60 -21.79 -13.49
N ARG A 128 7.76 -23.11 -13.45
CA ARG A 128 6.68 -24.07 -13.73
C ARG A 128 5.50 -23.98 -12.75
N ALA A 129 5.75 -23.66 -11.47
CA ALA A 129 4.70 -23.45 -10.49
C ALA A 129 4.01 -22.09 -10.67
N VAL A 130 4.76 -21.07 -11.08
CA VAL A 130 4.23 -19.71 -11.36
C VAL A 130 3.31 -19.70 -12.59
N PHE A 131 3.64 -20.48 -13.63
CA PHE A 131 2.82 -20.61 -14.83
C PHE A 131 1.72 -21.67 -14.73
N ASN A 132 1.58 -22.36 -13.59
CA ASN A 132 0.48 -23.29 -13.41
C ASN A 132 -0.83 -22.51 -13.22
N PHE A 133 -1.76 -22.72 -14.16
CA PHE A 133 -3.04 -22.00 -14.19
C PHE A 133 -3.88 -22.27 -12.95
N GLU A 134 -3.82 -23.48 -12.39
CA GLU A 134 -4.61 -23.87 -11.23
C GLU A 134 -4.19 -23.12 -9.96
N SER A 135 -2.88 -23.05 -9.68
CA SER A 135 -2.33 -22.29 -8.55
C SER A 135 -2.59 -20.78 -8.69
N CYS A 136 -2.55 -20.25 -9.92
CA CYS A 136 -2.89 -18.87 -10.21
C CYS A 136 -4.38 -18.59 -9.91
N LEU A 137 -5.27 -19.51 -10.29
CA LEU A 137 -6.71 -19.38 -10.06
C LEU A 137 -7.05 -19.45 -8.57
N GLU A 138 -6.42 -20.35 -7.81
CA GLU A 138 -6.56 -20.40 -6.35
C GLU A 138 -6.10 -19.11 -5.67
N PHE A 139 -4.95 -18.58 -6.08
CA PHE A 139 -4.47 -17.29 -5.59
C PHE A 139 -5.46 -16.16 -5.92
N LEU A 140 -5.99 -16.13 -7.16
CA LEU A 140 -6.96 -15.11 -7.57
C LEU A 140 -8.26 -15.21 -6.78
N LYS A 141 -8.74 -16.42 -6.49
CA LYS A 141 -9.95 -16.65 -5.69
C LYS A 141 -9.82 -16.11 -4.26
N LEU A 142 -8.62 -16.14 -3.69
CA LEU A 142 -8.32 -15.55 -2.39
C LEU A 142 -8.07 -14.03 -2.46
N ALA A 143 -7.44 -13.56 -3.55
CA ALA A 143 -7.10 -12.15 -3.73
C ALA A 143 -8.30 -11.28 -4.09
N ILE A 144 -9.22 -11.77 -4.94
CA ILE A 144 -10.36 -11.00 -5.45
C ILE A 144 -11.24 -10.43 -4.32
N PRO A 145 -11.66 -11.21 -3.31
CA PRO A 145 -12.46 -10.66 -2.20
C PRO A 145 -11.73 -9.54 -1.45
N GLY A 146 -10.42 -9.70 -1.20
CA GLY A 146 -9.62 -8.66 -0.55
C GLY A 146 -9.48 -7.39 -1.38
N ILE A 147 -9.31 -7.54 -2.70
CA ILE A 147 -9.23 -6.42 -3.64
C ILE A 147 -10.58 -5.71 -3.74
N LEU A 148 -11.70 -6.44 -3.81
CA LEU A 148 -13.02 -5.85 -3.84
C LEU A 148 -13.37 -5.14 -2.54
N MET A 149 -13.03 -5.72 -1.39
CA MET A 149 -13.27 -5.10 -0.08
C MET A 149 -12.56 -3.75 0.03
N VAL A 150 -11.23 -3.72 -0.16
CA VAL A 150 -10.45 -2.48 -0.04
C VAL A 150 -10.73 -1.54 -1.21
N GLY A 151 -10.84 -2.06 -2.43
CA GLY A 151 -11.07 -1.27 -3.64
C GLY A 151 -12.42 -0.55 -3.63
N THR A 152 -13.47 -1.19 -3.11
CA THR A 152 -14.80 -0.56 -3.02
C THR A 152 -14.82 0.56 -1.99
N GLU A 153 -14.10 0.39 -0.87
CA GLU A 153 -13.95 1.44 0.15
C GLU A 153 -13.29 2.69 -0.44
N TRP A 154 -12.16 2.54 -1.13
CA TRP A 154 -11.49 3.65 -1.82
C TRP A 154 -12.34 4.27 -2.92
N ALA A 155 -13.03 3.45 -3.72
CA ALA A 155 -13.93 3.95 -4.75
C ALA A 155 -15.08 4.79 -4.17
N ALA A 156 -15.64 4.39 -3.02
CA ALA A 156 -16.67 5.15 -2.33
C ALA A 156 -16.15 6.53 -1.87
N PHE A 157 -14.94 6.59 -1.31
CA PHE A 157 -14.30 7.85 -0.93
C PHE A 157 -14.10 8.77 -2.14
N GLU A 158 -13.59 8.26 -3.26
CA GLU A 158 -13.40 9.03 -4.50
C GLU A 158 -14.72 9.57 -5.05
N ILE A 159 -15.80 8.78 -5.02
CA ILE A 159 -17.13 9.24 -5.44
C ILE A 159 -17.60 10.43 -4.57
N VAL A 160 -17.36 10.38 -3.25
CA VAL A 160 -17.69 11.48 -2.34
C VAL A 160 -16.82 12.71 -2.63
N ALA A 161 -15.52 12.53 -2.91
CA ALA A 161 -14.65 13.65 -3.35
C ALA A 161 -15.13 14.30 -4.64
N LEU A 162 -15.48 13.52 -5.65
CA LEU A 162 -16.01 14.03 -6.91
C LEU A 162 -17.35 14.77 -6.71
N ALA A 163 -18.21 14.28 -5.83
CA ALA A 163 -19.45 14.95 -5.45
C ALA A 163 -19.17 16.27 -4.72
N ALA A 164 -18.23 16.29 -3.76
CA ALA A 164 -17.81 17.49 -3.06
C ALA A 164 -17.19 18.54 -3.99
N GLY A 165 -16.43 18.09 -5.00
CA GLY A 165 -15.87 18.96 -6.05
C GLY A 165 -16.92 19.72 -6.84
N ARG A 166 -18.10 19.13 -7.07
CA ARG A 166 -19.23 19.80 -7.73
C ARG A 166 -19.95 20.82 -6.84
N LEU A 167 -19.81 20.72 -5.52
CA LEU A 167 -20.41 21.65 -4.55
C LEU A 167 -19.57 22.92 -4.33
N GLY A 168 -18.35 22.97 -4.87
CA GLY A 168 -17.46 24.13 -4.81
C GLY A 168 -16.13 23.83 -4.13
N GLU A 169 -15.19 24.76 -4.28
CA GLU A 169 -13.79 24.61 -3.83
C GLU A 169 -13.67 24.40 -2.30
N LEU A 170 -14.52 25.07 -1.52
CA LEU A 170 -14.49 24.95 -0.05
C LEU A 170 -14.89 23.56 0.43
N SER A 171 -15.88 22.94 -0.23
CA SER A 171 -16.32 21.57 0.06
C SER A 171 -15.26 20.55 -0.35
N LEU A 172 -14.59 20.76 -1.50
CA LEU A 172 -13.49 19.92 -1.95
C LEU A 172 -12.28 19.99 -1.02
N ALA A 173 -11.90 21.19 -0.59
CA ALA A 173 -10.82 21.40 0.36
C ALA A 173 -11.12 20.71 1.71
N ALA A 174 -12.34 20.86 2.23
CA ALA A 174 -12.78 20.18 3.44
C ALA A 174 -12.71 18.65 3.29
N GLN A 175 -13.17 18.11 2.16
CA GLN A 175 -13.12 16.68 1.89
C GLN A 175 -11.69 16.15 1.78
N SER A 176 -10.77 16.90 1.18
CA SER A 176 -9.35 16.53 1.10
C SER A 176 -8.69 16.45 2.49
N VAL A 177 -9.02 17.41 3.38
CA VAL A 177 -8.56 17.38 4.77
C VAL A 177 -9.15 16.16 5.51
N ILE A 178 -10.43 15.86 5.31
CA ILE A 178 -11.08 14.68 5.89
C ILE A 178 -10.38 13.39 5.43
N MET A 179 -10.14 13.22 4.13
CA MET A 179 -9.46 12.04 3.58
C MET A 179 -8.05 11.86 4.12
N THR A 180 -7.28 12.96 4.21
CA THR A 180 -5.91 12.90 4.73
C THR A 180 -5.91 12.54 6.22
N THR A 181 -6.85 13.11 6.98
CA THR A 181 -7.02 12.81 8.41
C THR A 181 -7.44 11.35 8.60
N ASP A 182 -8.37 10.86 7.78
CA ASP A 182 -8.80 9.46 7.79
C ASP A 182 -7.63 8.51 7.51
N GLN A 183 -6.82 8.77 6.49
CA GLN A 183 -5.64 7.94 6.19
C GLN A 183 -4.69 7.82 7.38
N ILE A 184 -4.40 8.93 8.06
CA ILE A 184 -3.50 8.93 9.23
C ILE A 184 -4.08 8.08 10.35
N ILE A 185 -5.37 8.25 10.62
CA ILE A 185 -6.05 7.55 11.71
C ILE A 185 -6.21 6.06 11.40
N SER A 186 -6.62 5.72 10.17
CA SER A 186 -6.87 4.37 9.68
C SER A 186 -5.60 3.54 9.48
N THR A 187 -4.42 4.19 9.38
CA THR A 187 -3.13 3.49 9.31
C THR A 187 -2.86 2.61 10.54
N LEU A 188 -3.27 3.06 11.73
CA LEU A 188 -3.09 2.30 12.98
C LEU A 188 -3.92 1.00 12.98
N PRO A 189 -5.27 1.04 12.83
CA PRO A 189 -6.10 -0.16 12.66
C PRO A 189 -5.61 -1.08 11.54
N PHE A 190 -5.21 -0.53 10.40
CA PHE A 190 -4.72 -1.32 9.28
C PHE A 190 -3.47 -2.13 9.67
N GLY A 191 -2.53 -1.51 10.38
CA GLY A 191 -1.34 -2.19 10.92
C GLY A 191 -1.70 -3.34 11.86
N PHE A 192 -2.62 -3.11 12.80
CA PHE A 192 -3.11 -4.17 13.69
C PHE A 192 -3.80 -5.31 12.93
N GLY A 193 -4.61 -4.98 11.90
CA GLY A 193 -5.24 -5.96 11.03
C GLY A 193 -4.23 -6.87 10.32
N VAL A 194 -3.14 -6.30 9.79
CA VAL A 194 -2.08 -7.09 9.15
C VAL A 194 -1.37 -8.02 10.14
N VAL A 195 -1.03 -7.53 11.34
CA VAL A 195 -0.41 -8.36 12.39
C VAL A 195 -1.34 -9.48 12.83
N ALA A 196 -2.63 -9.16 12.98
CA ALA A 196 -3.67 -10.09 13.34
C ALA A 196 -3.83 -11.22 12.33
N SER A 197 -4.01 -10.88 11.04
CA SER A 197 -4.16 -11.85 9.97
C SER A 197 -2.95 -12.78 9.87
N ASN A 198 -1.74 -12.24 9.97
CA ASN A 198 -0.52 -13.04 9.96
C ASN A 198 -0.43 -13.99 11.17
N ARG A 199 -0.76 -13.49 12.38
CA ARG A 199 -0.70 -14.31 13.60
C ARG A 199 -1.73 -15.44 13.58
N ILE A 200 -2.97 -15.14 13.22
CA ILE A 200 -4.04 -16.14 13.11
C ILE A 200 -3.70 -17.14 12.00
N GLY A 201 -3.26 -16.68 10.83
CA GLY A 201 -2.84 -17.53 9.71
C GLY A 201 -1.73 -18.51 10.11
N ASN A 202 -0.70 -18.02 10.82
CA ASN A 202 0.39 -18.88 11.30
C ASN A 202 -0.08 -19.93 12.32
N LEU A 203 -1.00 -19.58 13.22
CA LEU A 203 -1.53 -20.51 14.23
C LEU A 203 -2.45 -21.57 13.62
N ILE A 204 -3.26 -21.18 12.62
CA ILE A 204 -4.07 -22.12 11.83
C ILE A 204 -3.15 -23.07 11.06
N GLY A 205 -2.10 -22.56 10.41
CA GLY A 205 -1.10 -23.37 9.71
C GLY A 205 -0.37 -24.35 10.62
N ALA A 206 -0.13 -23.98 11.88
CA ALA A 206 0.46 -24.85 12.91
C ALA A 206 -0.55 -25.85 13.52
N GLN A 207 -1.75 -25.99 12.95
CA GLN A 207 -2.84 -26.84 13.45
C GLN A 207 -3.27 -26.57 14.90
N SER A 208 -2.99 -25.36 15.42
CA SER A 208 -3.36 -24.96 16.77
C SER A 208 -4.69 -24.20 16.76
N ALA A 209 -5.81 -24.93 16.73
CA ALA A 209 -7.16 -24.33 16.74
C ALA A 209 -7.41 -23.48 17.99
N ILE A 210 -6.95 -23.94 19.15
CA ILE A 210 -7.08 -23.21 20.44
C ILE A 210 -6.23 -21.94 20.41
N GLY A 211 -4.99 -22.04 19.91
CA GLY A 211 -4.11 -20.89 19.76
C GLY A 211 -4.69 -19.83 18.83
N ALA A 212 -5.22 -20.24 17.66
CA ALA A 212 -5.87 -19.37 16.70
C ALA A 212 -7.10 -18.66 17.29
N ARG A 213 -7.94 -19.40 18.04
CA ARG A 213 -9.12 -18.83 18.73
C ARG A 213 -8.71 -17.79 19.78
N ASN A 214 -7.73 -18.10 20.62
CA ASN A 214 -7.27 -17.17 21.65
C ASN A 214 -6.63 -15.92 21.03
N ALA A 215 -5.85 -16.09 19.96
CA ALA A 215 -5.30 -14.97 19.22
C ALA A 215 -6.41 -14.10 18.62
N ALA A 216 -7.42 -14.69 17.99
CA ALA A 216 -8.55 -13.95 17.43
C ALA A 216 -9.31 -13.14 18.48
N HIS A 217 -9.58 -13.72 19.67
CA HIS A 217 -10.24 -12.98 20.76
C HIS A 217 -9.35 -11.86 21.32
N ALA A 218 -8.06 -12.11 21.52
CA ALA A 218 -7.13 -11.09 22.00
C ALA A 218 -7.01 -9.93 21.01
N ILE A 219 -6.90 -10.23 19.72
CA ILE A 219 -6.88 -9.24 18.65
C ILE A 219 -8.20 -8.45 18.63
N ALA A 220 -9.35 -9.11 18.71
CA ALA A 220 -10.64 -8.43 18.72
C ALA A 220 -10.75 -7.43 19.88
N LEU A 221 -10.32 -7.81 21.08
CA LEU A 221 -10.26 -6.91 22.23
C LEU A 221 -9.32 -5.73 21.98
N ILE A 222 -8.12 -5.96 21.46
CA ILE A 222 -7.17 -4.90 21.14
C ILE A 222 -7.75 -3.96 20.08
N SER A 223 -8.39 -4.48 19.03
CA SER A 223 -9.03 -3.69 17.99
C SER A 223 -10.15 -2.81 18.54
N VAL A 224 -10.95 -3.33 19.49
CA VAL A 224 -11.98 -2.53 20.17
C VAL A 224 -11.34 -1.42 21.00
N VAL A 225 -10.32 -1.71 21.80
CA VAL A 225 -9.62 -0.70 22.62
C VAL A 225 -8.99 0.39 21.76
N VAL A 226 -8.32 0.01 20.67
CA VAL A 226 -7.71 0.95 19.72
C VAL A 226 -8.78 1.76 19.01
N GLY A 227 -9.88 1.15 18.57
CA GLY A 227 -11.02 1.84 17.95
C GLY A 227 -11.66 2.86 18.90
N PHE A 228 -11.83 2.51 20.17
CA PHE A 228 -12.30 3.45 21.20
C PHE A 228 -11.32 4.60 21.41
N ALA A 229 -10.02 4.32 21.48
CA ALA A 229 -9.01 5.36 21.62
C ALA A 229 -9.01 6.34 20.44
N VAL A 230 -9.09 5.81 19.21
CA VAL A 230 -9.24 6.62 17.99
C VAL A 230 -10.50 7.49 18.05
N MET A 231 -11.64 6.92 18.44
CA MET A 231 -12.90 7.66 18.57
C MET A 231 -12.78 8.79 19.59
N ILE A 232 -12.15 8.54 20.75
CA ILE A 232 -11.93 9.57 21.77
C ILE A 232 -11.04 10.70 21.23
N VAL A 233 -9.96 10.37 20.51
CA VAL A 233 -9.08 11.37 19.89
C VAL A 233 -9.84 12.22 18.87
N MET A 234 -10.68 11.59 18.02
CA MET A 234 -11.49 12.34 17.06
C MET A 234 -12.51 13.25 17.74
N LEU A 235 -13.17 12.78 18.81
CA LEU A 235 -14.11 13.59 19.59
C LEU A 235 -13.41 14.75 20.32
N ALA A 236 -12.21 14.51 20.88
CA ALA A 236 -11.42 15.55 21.51
C ALA A 236 -10.94 16.61 20.51
N ALA A 237 -10.47 16.18 19.33
CA ALA A 237 -10.04 17.08 18.26
C ALA A 237 -11.18 17.94 17.70
N ARG A 238 -12.42 17.43 17.72
CA ARG A 238 -13.62 18.21 17.33
C ARG A 238 -13.83 19.43 18.22
N ASN A 239 -13.58 19.32 19.52
CA ASN A 239 -13.86 20.38 20.49
C ASN A 239 -12.80 21.50 20.50
N VAL A 240 -11.62 21.28 19.92
CA VAL A 240 -10.56 22.31 19.86
C VAL A 240 -10.87 23.41 18.82
N ARG A 241 -11.84 23.19 17.92
CA ARG A 241 -12.26 24.18 16.91
C ARG A 241 -13.37 25.14 17.36
N GLU A 242 -13.91 24.99 18.57
CA GLU A 242 -14.97 25.87 19.10
C GLU A 242 -14.46 26.88 20.16
N GLN A 243 -13.15 27.08 20.27
CA GLN A 243 -12.52 28.13 21.09
C GLN A 243 -11.63 29.03 20.23
#